data_AF-A0A4C1YLZ5-F1
#
_entry.id   AF-A0A4C1YLZ5-F1
#
_cell.length_a   1.000
_cell.length_b   1.000
_cell.length_c   1.000
_cell.angle_alpha   90.00
_cell.angle_beta   90.00
_cell.angle_gamma   90.00
#
_symmetry.space_group_name_H-M   'P 1'
#
loop_
_entity.id
_entity.type
_entity.pdbx_description
1 polymer ?
#
loop_
_entity_poly.entity_id
_entity_poly.type
_entity_poly.pdbx_seq_one_letter_code
_entity_poly.pdbx_strand_id
1 'polypeptide(L)'
;MAKAKKKCRQYSVDYLKYGFVPSEADKQLPMCLLCNKVLSNDSMKPSKLEDRLKRCHTDKIGKDLKYFQTLKEKYEKRPTMHSMFASTSQSNDDGLRASYNISLLIAKSGKPHTIGEQLILPAVEEVLKNCFAQISI
;
A
#
# COMPACT_ATOMS: atom_id res chain seq x y z
N MET A 1 -3.12 7.04 37.04
CA MET A 1 -4.57 6.77 37.05
C MET A 1 -4.87 5.64 36.08
N ALA A 2 -5.36 4.49 36.55
CA ALA A 2 -5.70 3.36 35.70
C ALA A 2 -6.98 3.67 34.92
N LYS A 3 -6.88 3.80 33.59
CA LYS A 3 -8.02 4.05 32.70
C LYS A 3 -8.96 2.84 32.80
N ALA A 4 -10.20 3.03 33.27
CA ALA A 4 -11.19 1.97 33.28
C ALA A 4 -11.34 1.39 31.86
N LYS A 5 -11.14 0.07 31.71
CA LYS A 5 -11.31 -0.62 30.42
C LYS A 5 -12.77 -0.52 30.01
N LYS A 6 -13.08 0.39 29.09
CA LYS A 6 -14.39 0.44 28.43
C LYS A 6 -14.62 -0.88 27.70
N LYS A 7 -15.82 -1.45 27.83
CA LYS A 7 -16.20 -2.66 27.08
C LYS A 7 -16.04 -2.40 25.58
N CYS A 8 -15.15 -3.13 24.94
CA CYS A 8 -14.91 -3.08 23.51
C CYS A 8 -15.68 -4.22 22.83
N ARG A 9 -16.50 -3.91 21.82
CA ARG A 9 -17.10 -4.94 20.95
C ARG A 9 -16.03 -5.52 20.04
N GLN A 10 -16.07 -6.83 19.87
CA GLN A 10 -15.30 -7.50 18.84
C GLN A 10 -16.10 -7.50 17.54
N TYR A 11 -15.38 -7.45 16.43
CA TYR A 11 -15.99 -7.58 15.11
C TYR A 11 -16.60 -8.98 14.93
N SER A 12 -17.80 -9.05 14.35
CA SER A 12 -18.39 -10.29 13.84
C SER A 12 -18.42 -10.26 12.32
N VAL A 13 -18.15 -11.40 11.69
CA VAL A 13 -18.24 -11.59 10.24
C VAL A 13 -19.63 -11.24 9.69
N ASP A 14 -20.68 -11.41 10.50
CA ASP A 14 -22.05 -11.05 10.12
C ASP A 14 -22.23 -9.56 9.84
N TYR A 15 -21.32 -8.70 10.35
CA TYR A 15 -21.40 -7.26 10.15
C TYR A 15 -21.08 -6.85 8.71
N LEU A 16 -20.55 -7.77 7.91
CA LEU A 16 -20.38 -7.59 6.47
C LEU A 16 -21.72 -7.32 5.76
N LYS A 17 -22.84 -7.88 6.25
CA LYS A 17 -24.18 -7.62 5.68
C LYS A 17 -24.63 -6.16 5.77
N TYR A 18 -24.00 -5.39 6.65
CA TYR A 18 -24.21 -3.94 6.79
C TYR A 18 -23.15 -3.13 6.01
N GLY A 19 -22.21 -3.78 5.32
CA GLY A 19 -21.13 -3.15 4.56
C GLY A 19 -19.94 -2.70 5.40
N PHE A 20 -19.66 -3.37 6.52
CA PHE A 20 -18.54 -3.05 7.40
C PHE A 20 -17.53 -4.19 7.50
N VAL A 21 -16.26 -3.82 7.67
CA VAL A 21 -15.10 -4.71 7.88
C VAL A 21 -14.23 -4.16 9.02
N PRO A 22 -13.34 -4.97 9.63
CA PRO A 22 -12.35 -4.44 10.56
C PRO A 22 -11.42 -3.44 9.88
N SER A 23 -11.00 -2.39 10.59
CA SER A 23 -9.96 -1.49 10.09
C SER A 23 -8.61 -2.19 10.05
N GLU A 24 -7.80 -1.86 9.04
CA GLU A 24 -6.43 -2.37 8.90
C GLU A 24 -5.51 -1.85 10.02
N ALA A 25 -5.69 -0.59 10.43
CA ALA A 25 -4.87 0.02 11.48
C ALA A 25 -5.24 -0.48 12.88
N ASP A 26 -6.54 -0.69 13.14
CA ASP A 26 -7.05 -1.21 14.39
C ASP A 26 -8.25 -2.14 14.15
N LYS A 27 -8.04 -3.44 14.34
CA LYS A 27 -9.07 -4.47 14.15
C LYS A 27 -10.26 -4.31 15.09
N GLN A 28 -10.16 -3.50 16.16
CA GLN A 28 -11.26 -3.19 17.06
C GLN A 28 -12.20 -2.11 16.51
N LEU A 29 -11.83 -1.41 15.43
CA LEU A 29 -12.64 -0.36 14.83
C LEU A 29 -13.31 -0.85 13.55
N PRO A 30 -14.61 -0.58 13.35
CA PRO A 30 -15.27 -0.91 12.09
C PRO A 30 -14.98 0.16 11.03
N MET A 31 -14.65 -0.28 9.82
CA MET A 31 -14.54 0.54 8.62
C MET A 31 -15.71 0.25 7.69
N CYS A 32 -16.30 1.28 7.10
CA CYS A 32 -17.35 1.12 6.09
C CYS A 32 -16.74 0.94 4.70
N LEU A 33 -17.13 -0.11 3.98
CA LEU A 33 -16.66 -0.40 2.62
C LEU A 33 -17.20 0.57 1.56
N LEU A 34 -18.30 1.26 1.84
CA LEU A 34 -18.95 2.16 0.88
C LEU A 34 -18.32 3.56 0.84
N CYS A 35 -17.79 4.03 1.97
CA CYS A 35 -17.18 5.36 2.09
C CYS A 35 -15.76 5.35 2.67
N ASN A 36 -15.19 4.18 2.95
CA ASN A 36 -13.86 3.99 3.55
C ASN A 36 -13.63 4.71 4.89
N LYS A 37 -14.71 5.09 5.59
CA LYS A 37 -14.62 5.80 6.87
C LYS A 37 -14.54 4.80 8.03
N VAL A 38 -13.49 4.93 8.84
CA VAL A 38 -13.32 4.25 10.13
C VAL A 38 -14.19 4.93 11.19
N LEU A 39 -14.87 4.14 12.01
CA LEU A 39 -15.72 4.62 13.09
C LEU A 39 -15.17 4.19 14.45
N SER A 40 -15.68 4.81 15.51
CA SER A 40 -15.45 4.33 16.88
C SER A 40 -16.04 2.94 17.10
N ASN A 41 -15.44 2.18 18.02
CA ASN A 41 -15.97 0.87 18.45
C ASN A 41 -17.44 0.94 18.93
N ASP A 42 -17.86 2.05 19.55
CA ASP A 42 -19.24 2.27 19.99
C ASP A 42 -20.28 2.25 18.85
N SER A 43 -19.83 2.42 17.60
CA SER A 43 -20.65 2.34 16.39
C SER A 43 -20.78 0.93 15.84
N MET A 44 -20.01 -0.04 16.36
CA MET A 44 -20.05 -1.45 15.94
C MET A 44 -21.32 -2.20 16.38
N LYS A 45 -22.22 -1.54 17.12
CA LYS A 45 -23.55 -2.10 17.44
C LYS A 45 -24.34 -2.33 16.14
N PRO A 46 -24.95 -3.51 15.92
CA PRO A 46 -25.67 -3.81 14.68
C PRO A 46 -26.70 -2.74 14.29
N SER A 47 -27.50 -2.25 15.25
CA SER A 47 -28.48 -1.19 15.00
C SER A 47 -27.86 0.11 14.48
N LYS A 48 -26.67 0.49 14.98
CA LYS A 48 -25.95 1.68 14.51
C LYS A 48 -25.32 1.48 13.13
N LEU A 49 -24.85 0.26 12.83
CA LEU A 49 -24.32 -0.07 11.50
C LEU A 49 -25.44 -0.02 10.45
N GLU A 50 -26.59 -0.59 10.78
CA GLU A 50 -27.79 -0.56 9.93
C GLU A 50 -28.31 0.87 9.74
N ASP A 51 -28.42 1.65 10.82
CA ASP A 51 -28.80 3.07 10.74
C ASP A 51 -27.84 3.87 9.86
N ARG A 52 -26.54 3.60 9.95
CA ARG A 52 -25.55 4.27 9.12
C ARG A 52 -25.73 3.91 7.64
N LEU A 53 -25.98 2.65 7.32
CA LEU A 53 -26.29 2.23 5.96
C LEU A 53 -27.53 2.99 5.45
N LYS A 54 -28.60 3.06 6.24
CA LYS A 54 -29.84 3.76 5.87
C LYS A 54 -29.66 5.27 5.69
N ARG A 55 -28.86 5.93 6.53
CA ARG A 55 -28.69 7.39 6.53
C ARG A 55 -27.64 7.89 5.53
N CYS A 56 -26.52 7.16 5.38
CA CYS A 56 -25.40 7.60 4.55
C CYS A 56 -25.38 6.97 3.16
N HIS A 57 -26.07 5.84 2.97
CA HIS A 57 -26.02 5.03 1.75
C HIS A 57 -27.42 4.55 1.35
N THR A 58 -28.34 5.51 1.19
CA THR A 58 -29.74 5.26 0.85
C THR A 58 -29.91 4.44 -0.42
N ASP A 59 -29.02 4.60 -1.39
CA ASP A 59 -28.97 3.90 -2.67
C ASP A 59 -28.47 2.45 -2.59
N LYS A 60 -27.88 2.06 -1.45
CA LYS A 60 -27.35 0.71 -1.20
C LYS A 60 -28.16 -0.05 -0.15
N ILE A 61 -29.30 0.49 0.29
CA ILE A 61 -30.24 -0.23 1.15
C ILE A 61 -30.78 -1.46 0.40
N GLY A 62 -30.91 -2.59 1.12
CA GLY A 62 -31.49 -3.82 0.57
C GLY A 62 -30.55 -4.63 -0.33
N LYS A 63 -29.29 -4.24 -0.47
CA LYS A 63 -28.27 -5.07 -1.12
C LYS A 63 -28.02 -6.34 -0.31
N ASP A 64 -27.79 -7.44 -1.02
CA ASP A 64 -27.57 -8.74 -0.42
C ASP A 64 -26.13 -8.90 0.12
N LEU A 65 -25.90 -9.97 0.87
CA LEU A 65 -24.58 -10.27 1.41
C LEU A 65 -23.54 -10.46 0.28
N LYS A 66 -23.95 -11.03 -0.86
CA LYS A 66 -23.08 -11.29 -2.00
C LYS A 66 -22.52 -10.01 -2.62
N TYR A 67 -23.33 -8.95 -2.69
CA TYR A 67 -22.87 -7.62 -3.07
C TYR A 67 -21.73 -7.14 -2.16
N PHE A 68 -21.89 -7.24 -0.84
CA PHE A 68 -20.87 -6.80 0.11
C PHE A 68 -19.63 -7.69 0.13
N GLN A 69 -19.77 -9.00 -0.11
CA GLN A 69 -18.62 -9.91 -0.31
C GLN A 69 -17.80 -9.49 -1.54
N THR A 70 -18.47 -9.27 -2.67
CA THR A 70 -17.81 -8.79 -3.90
C THR A 70 -17.11 -7.45 -3.68
N LEU A 71 -17.74 -6.55 -2.91
CA LEU A 71 -17.17 -5.26 -2.58
C LEU A 71 -15.92 -5.40 -1.69
N LYS A 72 -15.96 -6.31 -0.70
CA LYS A 72 -14.81 -6.62 0.16
C LYS A 72 -13.64 -7.16 -0.65
N GLU A 73 -13.88 -8.10 -1.56
CA GLU A 73 -12.82 -8.65 -2.43
C GLU A 73 -12.18 -7.58 -3.31
N LYS A 74 -12.99 -6.67 -3.87
CA LYS A 74 -12.48 -5.53 -4.65
C LYS A 74 -11.62 -4.60 -3.80
N TYR A 75 -12.03 -4.36 -2.55
CA TYR A 75 -11.27 -3.56 -1.61
C TYR A 75 -9.92 -4.22 -1.28
N GLU A 76 -9.89 -5.52 -1.01
CA GLU A 76 -8.66 -6.26 -0.68
C GLU A 76 -7.69 -6.37 -1.86
N LYS A 77 -8.20 -6.43 -3.09
CA LYS A 77 -7.40 -6.48 -4.33
C LYS A 77 -6.98 -5.11 -4.85
N ARG A 78 -7.41 -4.02 -4.21
CA ARG A 78 -7.07 -2.66 -4.63
C ARG A 78 -5.54 -2.48 -4.59
N PRO A 79 -4.92 -1.91 -5.62
CA PRO A 79 -3.51 -1.53 -5.55
C PRO A 79 -3.30 -0.54 -4.40
N THR A 80 -2.43 -0.92 -3.47
CA THR A 80 -1.97 -0.05 -2.38
C THR A 80 -0.71 0.67 -2.83
N MET A 81 -0.38 1.77 -2.15
CA MET A 81 0.90 2.46 -2.37
C MET A 81 2.06 1.47 -2.28
N HIS A 82 2.05 0.60 -1.27
CA HIS A 82 3.08 -0.43 -1.11
C HIS A 82 3.16 -1.38 -2.31
N SER A 83 2.04 -1.90 -2.82
CA SER A 83 2.06 -2.79 -3.98
C SER A 83 2.52 -2.08 -5.27
N MET A 84 2.27 -0.78 -5.39
CA MET A 84 2.73 0.03 -6.53
C MET A 84 4.25 0.26 -6.50
N PHE A 85 4.85 0.41 -5.31
CA PHE A 85 6.30 0.57 -5.16
C PHE A 85 7.05 -0.76 -5.04
N ALA A 86 6.38 -1.85 -4.66
CA ALA A 86 6.98 -3.17 -4.54
C ALA A 86 7.57 -3.66 -5.88
N SER A 87 6.85 -3.44 -6.98
CA SER A 87 7.31 -3.78 -8.34
C SER A 87 8.54 -2.99 -8.78
N THR A 88 8.71 -1.75 -8.31
CA THR A 88 9.88 -0.91 -8.61
C THR A 88 11.08 -1.25 -7.73
N SER A 89 10.85 -1.76 -6.51
CA SER A 89 11.92 -2.16 -5.60
C SER A 89 12.57 -3.51 -5.96
N GLN A 90 11.84 -4.41 -6.63
CA GLN A 90 12.36 -5.73 -7.01
C GLN A 90 13.40 -5.67 -8.15
N SER A 91 13.48 -4.58 -8.91
CA SER A 91 14.36 -4.47 -10.09
C SER A 91 15.71 -3.80 -9.82
N ASN A 92 15.94 -3.24 -8.63
CA ASN A 92 17.06 -2.31 -8.41
C ASN A 92 18.25 -2.90 -7.67
N ASP A 93 18.23 -4.19 -7.32
CA ASP A 93 19.34 -4.82 -6.58
C ASP A 93 20.62 -4.88 -7.44
N ASP A 94 20.48 -5.17 -8.74
CA ASP A 94 21.60 -5.20 -9.68
C ASP A 94 22.18 -3.80 -9.95
N GLY A 95 21.33 -2.78 -10.06
CA GLY A 95 21.75 -1.38 -10.23
C GLY A 95 22.47 -0.83 -8.99
N LEU A 96 21.95 -1.14 -7.81
CA LEU A 96 22.60 -0.79 -6.55
C LEU A 96 23.95 -1.51 -6.40
N ARG A 97 24.02 -2.79 -6.73
CA ARG A 97 25.26 -3.57 -6.70
C ARG A 97 26.28 -3.05 -7.72
N ALA A 98 25.83 -2.70 -8.93
CA ALA A 98 26.69 -2.13 -9.97
C ALA A 98 27.25 -0.77 -9.53
N SER A 99 26.41 0.15 -9.05
CA SER A 99 26.85 1.48 -8.57
C SER A 99 27.81 1.38 -7.38
N TYR A 100 27.56 0.45 -6.44
CA TYR A 100 28.49 0.16 -5.35
C TYR A 100 29.83 -0.36 -5.86
N ASN A 101 29.83 -1.33 -6.79
CA ASN A 101 31.06 -1.88 -7.35
C ASN A 101 31.89 -0.82 -8.10
N ILE A 102 31.22 0.04 -8.88
CA ILE A 102 31.88 1.17 -9.56
C ILE A 102 32.53 2.09 -8.53
N SER A 103 31.78 2.50 -7.50
CA SER A 103 32.28 3.35 -6.42
C SER A 103 33.46 2.72 -5.67
N LEU A 104 33.39 1.41 -5.42
CA LEU A 104 34.46 0.65 -4.76
C LEU A 104 35.73 0.59 -5.62
N LEU A 105 35.60 0.39 -6.92
CA LEU A 105 36.74 0.39 -7.85
C LEU A 105 37.41 1.77 -7.93
N ILE A 106 36.60 2.83 -7.94
CA ILE A 106 37.09 4.23 -7.86
C ILE A 106 37.91 4.42 -6.58
N ALA A 107 37.31 4.10 -5.43
CA ALA A 107 37.95 4.27 -4.13
C ALA A 107 39.26 3.47 -4.02
N LYS A 108 39.28 2.22 -4.50
CA LYS A 108 40.47 1.37 -4.51
C LYS A 108 41.58 1.86 -5.44
N SER A 109 41.24 2.58 -6.51
CA SER A 109 42.24 3.08 -7.46
C SER A 109 43.18 4.13 -6.84
N GLY A 110 42.79 4.75 -5.72
CA GLY A 110 43.59 5.74 -5.00
C GLY A 110 43.96 6.98 -5.81
N LYS A 111 43.37 7.15 -7.00
CA LYS A 111 43.59 8.32 -7.86
C LYS A 111 42.78 9.52 -7.34
N PRO A 112 43.21 10.76 -7.62
CA PRO A 112 42.39 11.94 -7.36
C PRO A 112 41.02 11.77 -8.02
N HIS A 113 39.95 12.16 -7.32
CA HIS A 113 38.54 12.05 -7.74
C HIS A 113 38.32 12.44 -9.21
N THR A 114 39.06 13.46 -9.66
CA THR A 114 39.04 14.03 -11.00
C THR A 114 39.34 13.03 -12.12
N ILE A 115 40.23 12.05 -11.93
CA ILE A 115 40.57 11.07 -12.98
C ILE A 115 39.52 9.95 -13.06
N GLY A 116 38.96 9.55 -11.91
CA GLY A 116 37.90 8.55 -11.84
C GLY A 116 36.63 9.04 -12.51
N GLU A 117 36.20 10.27 -12.20
CA GLU A 117 35.06 10.91 -12.88
C GLU A 117 35.31 11.06 -14.39
N GLN A 118 36.49 11.55 -14.80
CA GLN A 118 36.81 11.77 -16.22
C GLN A 118 36.79 10.50 -17.08
N LEU A 119 37.00 9.31 -16.51
CA LEU A 119 36.98 8.04 -17.26
C LEU A 119 35.67 7.27 -17.10
N ILE A 120 35.02 7.36 -15.94
CA ILE A 120 33.83 6.55 -15.64
C ILE A 120 32.56 7.23 -16.13
N LEU A 121 32.44 8.56 -16.06
CA LEU A 121 31.28 9.25 -16.63
C LEU A 121 31.12 8.97 -18.13
N PRO A 122 32.17 9.11 -18.97
CA PRO A 122 32.05 8.82 -20.40
C PRO A 122 31.77 7.34 -20.68
N ALA A 123 32.41 6.42 -19.94
CA ALA A 123 32.21 4.99 -20.13
C ALA A 123 30.79 4.54 -19.74
N VAL A 124 30.23 5.08 -18.66
CA VAL A 124 28.84 4.82 -18.27
C VAL A 124 27.88 5.47 -19.26
N GLU A 125 28.15 6.69 -19.72
CA GLU A 125 27.34 7.36 -20.74
C GLU A 125 27.30 6.56 -22.06
N GLU A 126 28.43 5.97 -22.46
CA GLU A 126 28.53 5.14 -23.67
C GLU A 126 27.79 3.80 -23.52
N VAL A 127 27.91 3.13 -22.36
CA VAL A 127 27.15 1.90 -22.07
C VAL A 127 25.65 2.20 -22.05
N LEU A 128 25.22 3.30 -21.43
CA LEU A 128 23.82 3.69 -21.41
C LEU A 128 23.30 4.00 -22.83
N LYS A 129 24.07 4.72 -23.65
CA LYS A 129 23.71 4.96 -25.06
C LYS A 129 23.57 3.65 -25.83
N ASN A 130 24.51 2.72 -25.69
CA ASN A 130 24.50 1.47 -26.47
C ASN A 130 23.44 0.47 -25.98
N CYS A 131 23.24 0.33 -24.66
CA CYS A 131 22.27 -0.61 -24.11
C CYS A 131 20.82 -0.10 -24.20
N PHE A 132 20.59 1.22 -24.16
CA PHE A 132 19.23 1.80 -24.22
C PHE A 132 18.82 2.34 -25.61
N ALA A 133 19.73 2.49 -26.58
CA ALA A 133 19.37 2.82 -27.97
C ALA A 133 18.77 1.64 -28.77
N GLN A 134 18.80 0.41 -28.22
CA GLN A 134 18.27 -0.78 -28.88
C GLN A 134 16.82 -1.12 -28.47
N ILE A 135 16.14 -0.20 -27.78
CA ILE A 135 14.69 -0.22 -27.59
C ILE A 135 14.10 0.76 -28.61
N SER A 136 14.00 0.31 -29.86
CA SER A 136 13.08 0.93 -30.81
C SER A 136 11.66 0.62 -30.35
N ILE A 137 10.86 1.67 -30.15
CA ILE A 137 9.40 1.61 -30.17
C ILE A 137 8.94 1.25 -31.59
#